data_AF-A0A397HTZ4-F1
#
_entry.id   AF-A0A397HTZ4-F1
#
_cell.length_a   1.000
_cell.length_b   1.000
_cell.length_c   1.000
_cell.angle_alpha   90.00
_cell.angle_beta   90.00
_cell.angle_gamma   90.00
#
_symmetry.space_group_name_H-M   'P 1'
#
loop_
_entity.id
_entity.type
_entity.pdbx_description
1 polymer ?
#
loop_
_entity_poly.entity_id
_entity_poly.type
_entity_poly.pdbx_seq_one_letter_code
_entity_poly.pdbx_strand_id
1 'polypeptide(L)'
;MSQQSTNLITEGILVSNLHYGVFVRNWWVQKSIKNSNNQILPIPYRLYMRVTCKLNGELFILSVVQSITNPLQPGFICTCKEKSTEIMTSASAAINTLYQEIFGRKTEYSGPIIMGFYNNNIVEKLVKDIIFFPLFISIESFSVVITSIGYSDNSEFNGAGNRFSSSIITKFQGKQSIILQQIKNNVCTLGIYQESKIIAQYQGETPNNVWKKTGINKKFEGNDLFGIMYPVVQSILQQFPNDLRICTPNKWNNSDFLQQAFDQHIKSRKIITSILLDWKKLFDDWLLQKSTIIQIPKMLQKIYPIDYQLQDKEIRAWKAMFKACGCNNVTPFEKDISNIEFWSRALDSSGDQETLINLYNAGLIQLEKKKEITSEIEINYNEIFWESFRFALKNNKRGIDGKIRVLSIIADKFRYQDLREKLQMG
;
A
#
# COMPACT_ATOMS: atom_id res chain seq x y z
N MET A 1 -34.30 16.82 -11.47
CA MET A 1 -33.27 16.54 -10.43
C MET A 1 -31.99 17.22 -10.87
N SER A 2 -31.55 18.27 -10.19
CA SER A 2 -30.27 18.91 -10.52
C SER A 2 -29.13 17.90 -10.29
N GLN A 3 -28.33 17.69 -11.32
CA GLN A 3 -27.17 16.80 -11.30
C GLN A 3 -26.23 17.25 -10.17
N GLN A 4 -26.16 16.48 -9.09
CA GLN A 4 -25.27 16.78 -7.96
C GLN A 4 -23.83 16.63 -8.44
N SER A 5 -23.16 17.77 -8.69
CA SER A 5 -21.76 17.77 -9.10
C SER A 5 -20.87 17.50 -7.89
N THR A 6 -20.31 16.30 -7.82
CA THR A 6 -19.29 15.93 -6.83
C THR A 6 -17.93 15.93 -7.52
N ASN A 7 -16.95 16.62 -6.92
CA ASN A 7 -15.56 16.68 -7.40
C ASN A 7 -14.60 16.22 -6.31
N LEU A 8 -13.58 15.46 -6.69
CA LEU A 8 -12.49 15.05 -5.80
C LEU A 8 -11.45 16.17 -5.71
N ILE A 9 -11.22 16.70 -4.51
CA ILE A 9 -10.20 17.73 -4.24
C ILE A 9 -8.86 17.07 -3.93
N THR A 10 -8.89 16.05 -3.09
CA THR A 10 -7.71 15.35 -2.60
C THR A 10 -8.01 13.86 -2.57
N GLU A 11 -7.17 13.07 -3.25
CA GLU A 11 -7.33 11.63 -3.31
C GLU A 11 -7.16 10.97 -1.94
N GLY A 12 -6.32 11.53 -1.08
CA GLY A 12 -5.96 10.94 0.21
C GLY A 12 -4.97 9.77 0.05
N ILE A 13 -4.65 9.13 1.17
CA ILE A 13 -3.63 8.08 1.25
C ILE A 13 -4.21 6.74 1.71
N LEU A 14 -3.63 5.65 1.18
CA LEU A 14 -3.84 4.30 1.69
C LEU A 14 -2.81 4.03 2.80
N VAL A 15 -3.30 3.71 3.99
CA VAL A 15 -2.47 3.35 5.15
C VAL A 15 -2.71 1.89 5.50
N SER A 16 -1.65 1.08 5.53
CA SER A 16 -1.77 -0.38 5.62
C SER A 16 -2.55 -0.87 6.84
N ASN A 17 -2.28 -0.31 8.03
CA ASN A 17 -2.94 -0.69 9.27
C ASN A 17 -4.45 -0.35 9.29
N LEU A 18 -4.87 0.71 8.58
CA LEU A 18 -6.27 1.13 8.48
C LEU A 18 -7.01 0.30 7.43
N HIS A 19 -6.44 0.19 6.23
CA HIS A 19 -7.12 -0.35 5.05
C HIS A 19 -6.99 -1.88 4.95
N TYR A 20 -6.06 -2.52 5.65
CA TYR A 20 -5.86 -3.97 5.63
C TYR A 20 -5.84 -4.60 7.03
N GLY A 21 -6.03 -3.79 8.08
CA GLY A 21 -6.05 -4.24 9.47
C GLY A 21 -7.43 -4.67 9.98
N VAL A 22 -7.57 -4.68 11.30
CA VAL A 22 -8.75 -5.22 12.03
C VAL A 22 -10.06 -4.57 11.61
N PHE A 23 -10.06 -3.26 11.37
CA PHE A 23 -11.25 -2.48 11.03
C PHE A 23 -11.41 -2.25 9.52
N VAL A 24 -10.77 -3.08 8.69
CA VAL A 24 -10.80 -3.01 7.22
C VAL A 24 -12.20 -2.73 6.69
N ARG A 25 -13.23 -3.42 7.21
CA ARG A 25 -14.60 -3.33 6.69
C ARG A 25 -15.20 -1.93 6.76
N ASN A 26 -14.68 -1.06 7.64
CA ASN A 26 -15.16 0.31 7.78
C ASN A 26 -14.51 1.24 6.75
N TRP A 27 -13.31 0.90 6.28
CA TRP A 27 -12.54 1.67 5.30
C TRP A 27 -12.89 1.35 3.85
N TRP A 28 -13.70 0.33 3.60
CA TRP A 28 -14.06 -0.10 2.25
C TRP A 28 -15.57 -0.18 2.07
N VAL A 29 -16.08 0.47 1.03
CA VAL A 29 -17.48 0.39 0.63
C VAL A 29 -17.65 -0.74 -0.37
N GLN A 30 -18.52 -1.68 -0.02
CA GLN A 30 -18.98 -2.77 -0.88
C GLN A 30 -19.90 -2.20 -1.96
N LYS A 31 -19.34 -1.61 -3.00
CA LYS A 31 -20.11 -1.15 -4.14
C LYS A 31 -19.43 -1.51 -5.45
N SER A 32 -20.24 -2.06 -6.35
CA SER A 32 -19.83 -2.60 -7.65
C SER A 32 -19.43 -1.51 -8.64
N ILE A 33 -18.16 -1.51 -9.00
CA ILE A 33 -17.77 -1.17 -10.37
C ILE A 33 -17.64 -2.48 -11.13
N LYS A 34 -18.18 -2.54 -12.34
CA LYS A 34 -17.79 -3.56 -13.30
C LYS A 34 -16.43 -3.13 -13.84
N ASN A 35 -15.37 -3.83 -13.46
CA ASN A 35 -14.10 -3.70 -14.19
C ASN A 35 -14.30 -4.20 -15.64
N SER A 36 -13.30 -4.07 -16.51
CA SER A 36 -13.29 -4.66 -17.86
C SER A 36 -13.67 -6.16 -17.88
N ASN A 37 -13.48 -6.85 -16.75
CA ASN A 37 -13.82 -8.26 -16.55
C ASN A 37 -15.13 -8.48 -15.76
N ASN A 38 -15.99 -7.48 -15.62
CA ASN A 38 -17.24 -7.51 -14.82
C ASN A 38 -17.09 -7.85 -13.33
N GLN A 39 -15.87 -7.84 -12.78
CA GLN A 39 -15.62 -8.08 -11.35
C GLN A 39 -16.03 -6.89 -10.49
N ILE A 40 -16.75 -7.16 -9.39
CA ILE A 40 -17.20 -6.21 -8.37
C ILE A 40 -16.03 -5.92 -7.42
N LEU A 41 -15.51 -4.69 -7.44
CA LEU A 41 -14.39 -4.27 -6.59
C LEU A 41 -14.84 -3.29 -5.50
N PRO A 42 -14.43 -3.47 -4.22
CA PRO A 42 -14.72 -2.52 -3.17
C PRO A 42 -13.95 -1.21 -3.37
N ILE A 43 -14.53 -0.10 -2.92
CA ILE A 43 -13.97 1.24 -3.05
C ILE A 43 -13.45 1.71 -1.69
N PRO A 44 -12.20 2.17 -1.56
CA PRO A 44 -11.69 2.62 -0.28
C PRO A 44 -12.15 4.05 0.05
N TYR A 45 -12.47 4.29 1.31
CA TYR A 45 -12.27 5.61 1.91
C TYR A 45 -10.78 5.78 2.15
N ARG A 46 -10.13 6.72 1.47
CA ARG A 46 -8.72 7.03 1.73
C ARG A 46 -8.60 8.02 2.87
N LEU A 47 -7.57 7.87 3.72
CA LEU A 47 -7.33 8.82 4.79
C LEU A 47 -6.97 10.20 4.20
N TYR A 48 -7.56 11.27 4.72
CA TYR A 48 -7.43 12.65 4.20
C TYR A 48 -8.00 12.86 2.80
N MET A 49 -8.82 11.93 2.31
CA MET A 49 -9.63 12.14 1.10
C MET A 49 -10.58 13.32 1.33
N ARG A 50 -10.68 14.22 0.34
CA ARG A 50 -11.60 15.35 0.37
C ARG A 50 -12.39 15.48 -0.92
N VAL A 51 -13.69 15.66 -0.78
CA VAL A 51 -14.61 15.88 -1.91
C VAL A 51 -15.42 17.15 -1.70
N THR A 52 -15.75 17.82 -2.79
CA THR A 52 -16.75 18.89 -2.79
C THR A 52 -18.03 18.40 -3.43
N CYS A 53 -19.17 18.77 -2.85
CA CYS A 53 -20.47 18.65 -3.51
C CYS A 53 -21.24 19.97 -3.38
N LYS A 54 -22.03 20.30 -4.41
CA LYS A 54 -22.90 21.48 -4.39
C LYS A 54 -24.33 21.07 -4.01
N LEU A 55 -24.84 21.56 -2.89
CA LEU A 55 -26.19 21.28 -2.39
C LEU A 55 -26.89 22.59 -2.07
N ASN A 56 -28.11 22.77 -2.59
CA ASN A 56 -28.94 23.96 -2.39
C ASN A 56 -28.19 25.29 -2.65
N GLY A 57 -27.37 25.33 -3.71
CA GLY A 57 -26.57 26.49 -4.08
C GLY A 57 -25.22 26.60 -3.37
N GLU A 58 -24.98 25.82 -2.31
CA GLU A 58 -23.81 25.94 -1.44
C GLU A 58 -22.82 24.81 -1.61
N LEU A 59 -21.54 25.12 -1.37
CA LEU A 59 -20.43 24.18 -1.52
C LEU A 59 -20.12 23.52 -0.19
N PHE A 60 -20.37 22.22 -0.11
CA PHE A 60 -20.01 21.38 1.02
C PHE A 60 -18.71 20.65 0.71
N ILE A 61 -17.82 20.56 1.71
CA ILE A 61 -16.59 19.78 1.63
C ILE A 61 -16.66 18.66 2.65
N LEU A 62 -16.64 17.40 2.20
CA LEU A 62 -16.48 16.24 3.06
C LEU A 62 -15.01 15.82 3.10
N SER A 63 -14.53 15.51 4.30
CA SER A 63 -13.16 15.05 4.55
C SER A 63 -13.18 13.75 5.35
N VAL A 64 -12.36 12.79 4.94
CA VAL A 64 -12.13 11.55 5.67
C VAL A 64 -10.95 11.74 6.62
N VAL A 65 -11.15 11.44 7.89
CA VAL A 65 -10.15 11.54 8.97
C VAL A 65 -10.14 10.24 9.78
N GLN A 66 -9.32 10.17 10.83
CA GLN A 66 -9.45 9.10 11.82
C GLN A 66 -10.54 9.45 12.82
N SER A 67 -11.28 8.45 13.29
CA SER A 67 -12.26 8.63 14.35
C SER A 67 -11.58 8.97 15.69
N ILE A 68 -12.22 9.81 16.49
CA ILE A 68 -11.77 10.17 17.84
C ILE A 68 -11.92 8.98 18.80
N THR A 69 -13.02 8.24 18.68
CA THR A 69 -13.32 7.11 19.59
C THR A 69 -12.49 5.87 19.29
N ASN A 70 -12.09 5.70 18.03
CA ASN A 70 -11.23 4.62 17.60
C ASN A 70 -10.39 5.06 16.38
N PRO A 71 -9.11 5.41 16.57
CA PRO A 71 -8.24 5.89 15.49
C PRO A 71 -8.06 4.88 14.34
N LEU A 72 -8.40 3.61 14.53
CA LEU A 72 -8.38 2.59 13.49
C LEU A 72 -9.64 2.58 12.61
N GLN A 73 -10.64 3.40 12.91
CA GLN A 73 -11.86 3.56 12.11
C GLN A 73 -11.88 4.91 11.40
N PRO A 74 -12.57 5.02 10.26
CA PRO A 74 -12.75 6.30 9.60
C PRO A 74 -13.68 7.21 10.41
N GLY A 75 -13.32 8.48 10.46
CA GLY A 75 -14.17 9.59 10.86
C GLY A 75 -14.45 10.49 9.66
N PHE A 76 -15.53 11.27 9.73
CA PHE A 76 -15.97 12.13 8.64
C PHE A 76 -16.29 13.52 9.16
N ILE A 77 -15.73 14.53 8.51
CA ILE A 77 -16.01 15.94 8.80
C ILE A 77 -16.67 16.55 7.56
N CYS A 78 -17.73 17.31 7.76
CA CYS A 78 -18.33 18.14 6.72
C CYS A 78 -18.12 19.62 7.06
N THR A 79 -17.82 20.44 6.06
CA THR A 79 -17.66 21.90 6.20
C THR A 79 -18.42 22.65 5.11
N CYS A 80 -19.02 23.79 5.45
CA CYS A 80 -19.75 24.68 4.53
C CYS A 80 -19.96 26.04 5.20
N LYS A 81 -19.74 27.15 4.47
CA LYS A 81 -19.90 28.55 4.97
C LYS A 81 -19.36 28.78 6.40
N GLU A 82 -18.09 28.44 6.63
CA GLU A 82 -17.40 28.60 7.92
C GLU A 82 -17.90 27.70 9.07
N LYS A 83 -18.96 26.91 8.85
CA LYS A 83 -19.40 25.88 9.79
C LYS A 83 -18.74 24.54 9.50
N SER A 84 -18.53 23.76 10.55
CA SER A 84 -17.98 22.41 10.50
C SER A 84 -18.72 21.50 11.45
N THR A 85 -18.92 20.25 11.07
CA THR A 85 -19.30 19.22 12.03
C THR A 85 -18.14 18.85 12.93
N GLU A 86 -18.44 18.24 14.06
CA GLU A 86 -17.50 17.36 14.75
C GLU A 86 -17.16 16.13 13.87
N ILE A 87 -16.27 15.27 14.36
CA ILE A 87 -15.92 14.03 13.67
C ILE A 87 -17.07 13.03 13.82
N MET A 88 -17.77 12.78 12.72
CA MET A 88 -18.90 11.86 12.65
C MET A 88 -18.47 10.45 12.23
N THR A 89 -19.28 9.44 12.55
CA THR A 89 -19.00 8.02 12.26
C THR A 89 -19.31 7.60 10.82
N SER A 90 -20.01 8.44 10.04
CA SER A 90 -20.29 8.19 8.63
C SER A 90 -20.37 9.48 7.81
N ALA A 91 -20.07 9.37 6.52
CA ALA A 91 -20.22 10.48 5.56
C ALA A 91 -21.67 10.99 5.50
N SER A 92 -22.67 10.10 5.57
CA SER A 92 -24.09 10.47 5.60
C SER A 92 -24.43 11.30 6.83
N ALA A 93 -23.92 10.91 8.00
CA ALA A 93 -24.16 11.66 9.24
C ALA A 93 -23.51 13.05 9.15
N ALA A 94 -22.26 13.15 8.70
CA ALA A 94 -21.56 14.42 8.54
C ALA A 94 -22.32 15.39 7.61
N ILE A 95 -22.74 14.93 6.42
CA ILE A 95 -23.44 15.83 5.48
C ILE A 95 -24.83 16.23 5.97
N ASN A 96 -25.62 15.29 6.48
CA ASN A 96 -27.01 15.58 6.87
C ASN A 96 -27.09 16.43 8.13
N THR A 97 -26.20 16.21 9.10
CA THR A 97 -26.11 17.06 10.30
C THR A 97 -25.78 18.50 9.91
N LEU A 98 -24.74 18.73 9.11
CA LEU A 98 -24.37 20.10 8.71
C LEU A 98 -25.45 20.75 7.84
N TYR A 99 -26.04 19.98 6.92
CA TYR A 99 -27.11 20.50 6.06
C TYR A 99 -28.31 20.95 6.89
N GLN A 100 -28.73 20.15 7.87
CA GLN A 100 -29.82 20.52 8.78
C GLN A 100 -29.46 21.75 9.61
N GLU A 101 -28.22 21.87 10.07
CA GLU A 101 -27.76 23.03 10.85
C GLU A 101 -27.75 24.34 10.04
N ILE A 102 -27.41 24.27 8.74
CA ILE A 102 -27.34 25.45 7.87
C ILE A 102 -28.73 25.86 7.38
N PHE A 103 -29.58 24.91 7.00
CA PHE A 103 -30.84 25.19 6.31
C PHE A 103 -32.10 24.94 7.16
N GLY A 104 -31.97 24.40 8.37
CA GLY A 104 -33.09 24.06 9.25
C GLY A 104 -33.99 22.94 8.72
N ARG A 105 -33.55 22.20 7.70
CA ARG A 105 -34.34 21.14 7.03
C ARG A 105 -33.67 19.78 7.21
N LYS A 106 -34.46 18.78 7.60
CA LYS A 106 -34.02 17.39 7.58
C LYS A 106 -34.00 16.87 6.14
N THR A 107 -32.89 16.26 5.76
CA THR A 107 -32.69 15.58 4.48
C THR A 107 -31.90 14.31 4.71
N GLU A 108 -31.99 13.36 3.77
CA GLU A 108 -31.25 12.10 3.82
C GLU A 108 -30.36 11.95 2.58
N TYR A 109 -29.27 12.71 2.55
CA TYR A 109 -28.21 12.50 1.57
C TYR A 109 -27.42 11.24 1.88
N SER A 110 -27.18 10.43 0.86
CA SER A 110 -26.35 9.23 0.95
C SER A 110 -24.86 9.59 0.90
N GLY A 111 -24.13 9.25 1.96
CA GLY A 111 -22.69 9.44 2.08
C GLY A 111 -21.90 8.91 0.88
N PRO A 112 -22.07 7.64 0.45
CA PRO A 112 -21.40 7.11 -0.74
C PRO A 112 -21.69 7.90 -2.04
N ILE A 113 -22.90 8.45 -2.20
CA ILE A 113 -23.24 9.30 -3.35
C ILE A 113 -22.45 10.62 -3.26
N ILE A 114 -22.51 11.28 -2.11
CA ILE A 114 -21.81 12.54 -1.85
C ILE A 114 -20.28 12.39 -1.90
N MET A 115 -19.75 11.22 -1.54
CA MET A 115 -18.33 10.88 -1.62
C MET A 115 -17.87 10.58 -3.05
N GLY A 116 -18.78 10.62 -4.03
CA GLY A 116 -18.44 10.44 -5.43
C GLY A 116 -18.24 8.98 -5.85
N PHE A 117 -18.70 8.00 -5.06
CA PHE A 117 -18.53 6.56 -5.36
C PHE A 117 -19.44 6.06 -6.50
N TYR A 118 -20.16 6.98 -7.15
CA TYR A 118 -20.96 6.76 -8.36
C TYR A 118 -20.38 7.51 -9.58
N ASN A 119 -19.25 8.21 -9.40
CA ASN A 119 -18.56 8.92 -10.46
C ASN A 119 -17.32 8.12 -10.86
N ASN A 120 -17.34 7.51 -12.05
CA ASN A 120 -16.25 6.65 -12.54
C ASN A 120 -14.89 7.36 -12.49
N ASN A 121 -14.81 8.64 -12.85
CA ASN A 121 -13.55 9.40 -12.84
C ASN A 121 -12.98 9.54 -11.42
N ILE A 122 -13.85 9.66 -10.41
CA ILE A 122 -13.42 9.71 -9.00
C ILE A 122 -12.96 8.32 -8.58
N VAL A 123 -13.76 7.29 -8.87
CA VAL A 123 -13.43 5.96 -8.40
C VAL A 123 -12.16 5.41 -9.05
N GLU A 124 -11.93 5.63 -10.34
CA GLU A 124 -10.69 5.25 -11.03
C GLU A 124 -9.44 5.80 -10.31
N LYS A 125 -9.50 7.03 -9.80
CA LYS A 125 -8.43 7.62 -8.98
C LYS A 125 -8.29 6.93 -7.63
N LEU A 126 -9.42 6.65 -6.96
CA LEU A 126 -9.41 6.04 -5.63
C LEU A 126 -8.97 4.58 -5.64
N VAL A 127 -9.16 3.87 -6.76
CA VAL A 127 -8.75 2.45 -6.88
C VAL A 127 -7.34 2.28 -7.45
N LYS A 128 -6.74 3.36 -7.95
CA LYS A 128 -5.34 3.38 -8.38
C LYS A 128 -4.41 2.99 -7.23
N ASP A 129 -3.30 2.30 -7.49
CA ASP A 129 -2.30 1.94 -6.47
C ASP A 129 -2.79 1.00 -5.34
N ILE A 130 -3.99 0.41 -5.47
CA ILE A 130 -4.44 -0.66 -4.57
C ILE A 130 -3.63 -1.93 -4.85
N ILE A 131 -2.96 -2.44 -3.81
CA ILE A 131 -2.12 -3.65 -3.90
C ILE A 131 -2.98 -4.92 -3.83
N PHE A 132 -4.06 -4.87 -3.06
CA PHE A 132 -5.01 -5.96 -2.88
C PHE A 132 -6.40 -5.39 -2.62
N PHE A 133 -7.41 -5.93 -3.28
CA PHE A 133 -8.80 -5.59 -2.99
C PHE A 133 -9.35 -6.58 -1.95
N PRO A 134 -9.83 -6.11 -0.78
CA PRO A 134 -10.39 -7.00 0.21
C PRO A 134 -11.57 -7.81 -0.36
N LEU A 135 -11.60 -9.11 -0.04
CA LEU A 135 -12.70 -9.97 -0.45
C LEU A 135 -13.70 -10.07 0.68
N PHE A 136 -14.93 -9.65 0.40
CA PHE A 136 -16.05 -9.76 1.32
C PHE A 136 -16.84 -11.01 0.99
N ILE A 137 -16.88 -11.96 1.91
CA ILE A 137 -17.58 -13.22 1.73
C ILE A 137 -18.56 -13.43 2.89
N SER A 138 -19.63 -14.19 2.62
CA SER A 138 -20.60 -14.61 3.63
C SER A 138 -20.47 -16.11 3.84
N ILE A 139 -20.26 -16.52 5.08
CA ILE A 139 -20.16 -17.92 5.49
C ILE A 139 -21.28 -18.16 6.49
N GLU A 140 -22.36 -18.78 6.01
CA GLU A 140 -23.66 -18.75 6.68
C GLU A 140 -24.03 -17.31 7.13
N SER A 141 -24.07 -17.08 8.45
CA SER A 141 -24.41 -15.80 9.08
C SER A 141 -23.19 -14.90 9.36
N PHE A 142 -21.98 -15.37 9.07
CA PHE A 142 -20.76 -14.59 9.31
C PHE A 142 -20.36 -13.77 8.10
N SER A 143 -20.08 -12.49 8.36
CA SER A 143 -19.37 -11.62 7.41
C SER A 143 -17.87 -11.77 7.64
N VAL A 144 -17.18 -12.35 6.66
CA VAL A 144 -15.72 -12.52 6.66
C VAL A 144 -15.10 -11.60 5.62
N VAL A 145 -14.01 -10.94 5.98
CA VAL A 145 -13.25 -10.05 5.09
C VAL A 145 -11.81 -10.55 4.99
N ILE A 146 -11.40 -10.98 3.81
CA ILE A 146 -10.01 -11.36 3.52
C ILE A 146 -9.26 -10.10 3.10
N THR A 147 -8.10 -9.84 3.71
CA THR A 147 -7.28 -8.63 3.46
C THR A 147 -5.92 -8.92 2.86
N SER A 148 -5.50 -10.19 2.89
CA SER A 148 -4.26 -10.63 2.26
C SER A 148 -4.30 -12.14 2.04
N ILE A 149 -3.65 -12.58 0.96
CA ILE A 149 -3.54 -13.99 0.58
C ILE A 149 -2.06 -14.36 0.61
N GLY A 150 -1.73 -15.32 1.48
CA GLY A 150 -0.45 -16.04 1.47
C GLY A 150 -0.65 -17.42 0.86
N TYR A 151 0.41 -18.00 0.30
CA TYR A 151 0.38 -19.31 -0.35
C TYR A 151 1.23 -20.31 0.44
N SER A 152 0.78 -21.56 0.52
CA SER A 152 1.52 -22.67 1.11
C SER A 152 1.20 -23.96 0.37
N ASP A 153 2.18 -24.86 0.27
CA ASP A 153 1.97 -26.23 -0.20
C ASP A 153 1.42 -27.15 0.91
N ASN A 154 1.29 -26.65 2.15
CA ASN A 154 0.74 -27.43 3.26
C ASN A 154 -0.78 -27.59 3.08
N SER A 155 -1.19 -28.86 2.89
CA SER A 155 -2.58 -29.26 2.72
C SER A 155 -3.48 -28.87 3.89
N GLU A 156 -2.97 -28.77 5.11
CA GLU A 156 -3.76 -28.40 6.30
C GLU A 156 -4.27 -26.95 6.24
N PHE A 157 -3.61 -26.09 5.46
CA PHE A 157 -4.03 -24.70 5.22
C PHE A 157 -4.81 -24.53 3.91
N ASN A 158 -5.14 -25.62 3.21
CA ASN A 158 -5.88 -25.61 1.93
C ASN A 158 -5.30 -24.60 0.92
N GLY A 159 -3.97 -24.57 0.81
CA GLY A 159 -3.24 -23.66 -0.10
C GLY A 159 -2.93 -22.29 0.49
N ALA A 160 -3.56 -21.88 1.60
CA ALA A 160 -3.23 -20.63 2.28
C ALA A 160 -1.91 -20.74 3.05
N GLY A 161 -1.18 -19.64 3.16
CA GLY A 161 0.13 -19.65 3.80
C GLY A 161 0.50 -18.35 4.48
N ASN A 162 1.79 -18.20 4.76
CA ASN A 162 2.33 -17.02 5.42
C ASN A 162 1.82 -15.73 4.78
N ARG A 163 1.36 -14.80 5.63
CA ARG A 163 0.74 -13.52 5.26
C ARG A 163 -0.71 -13.63 4.80
N PHE A 164 -1.38 -14.77 4.94
CA PHE A 164 -2.83 -14.81 4.87
C PHE A 164 -3.43 -14.05 6.06
N SER A 165 -4.43 -13.21 5.81
CA SER A 165 -5.17 -12.53 6.88
C SER A 165 -6.63 -12.34 6.49
N SER A 166 -7.52 -12.62 7.44
CA SER A 166 -8.95 -12.34 7.35
C SER A 166 -9.50 -11.81 8.66
N SER A 167 -10.70 -11.24 8.65
CA SER A 167 -11.42 -10.81 9.85
C SER A 167 -12.85 -11.29 9.80
N ILE A 168 -13.40 -11.64 10.97
CA ILE A 168 -14.77 -12.12 11.13
C ILE A 168 -15.44 -11.41 12.30
N ILE A 169 -16.71 -11.07 12.15
CA ILE A 169 -17.55 -10.53 13.23
C ILE A 169 -18.33 -11.67 13.86
N THR A 170 -18.16 -11.85 15.17
CA THR A 170 -18.93 -12.83 15.94
C THR A 170 -19.09 -12.36 17.39
N LYS A 171 -19.90 -13.07 18.18
CA LYS A 171 -19.98 -12.87 19.63
C LYS A 171 -18.86 -13.61 20.33
N PHE A 172 -18.17 -12.94 21.24
CA PHE A 172 -17.23 -13.53 22.19
C PHE A 172 -17.58 -13.01 23.59
N GLN A 173 -17.78 -13.91 24.56
CA GLN A 173 -18.25 -13.56 25.91
C GLN A 173 -19.52 -12.68 25.90
N GLY A 174 -20.47 -12.98 25.02
CA GLY A 174 -21.74 -12.25 24.90
C GLY A 174 -21.68 -10.91 24.16
N LYS A 175 -20.49 -10.35 23.91
CA LYS A 175 -20.30 -9.07 23.20
C LYS A 175 -19.88 -9.28 21.75
N GLN A 176 -20.36 -8.41 20.86
CA GLN A 176 -19.92 -8.39 19.47
C GLN A 176 -18.42 -8.04 19.43
N SER A 177 -17.64 -8.87 18.76
CA SER A 177 -16.18 -8.76 18.68
C SER A 177 -15.73 -8.96 17.23
N ILE A 178 -14.61 -8.32 16.87
CA ILE A 178 -13.93 -8.59 15.60
C ILE A 178 -12.78 -9.55 15.90
N ILE A 179 -12.76 -10.69 15.22
CA ILE A 179 -11.66 -11.65 15.34
C ILE A 179 -10.78 -11.50 14.10
N LEU A 180 -9.55 -11.03 14.28
CA LEU A 180 -8.51 -11.02 13.26
C LEU A 180 -7.86 -12.40 13.21
N GLN A 181 -7.86 -13.02 12.04
CA GLN A 181 -7.30 -14.33 11.77
C GLN A 181 -6.09 -14.16 10.86
N GLN A 182 -4.94 -14.74 11.22
CA GLN A 182 -3.72 -14.61 10.41
C GLN A 182 -2.95 -15.91 10.39
N ILE A 183 -2.24 -16.16 9.29
CA ILE A 183 -1.23 -17.22 9.19
C ILE A 183 0.13 -16.54 9.12
N LYS A 184 0.96 -16.76 10.14
CA LYS A 184 2.30 -16.19 10.28
C LYS A 184 3.25 -17.28 10.73
N ASN A 185 4.35 -17.46 10.00
CA ASN A 185 5.34 -18.50 10.24
C ASN A 185 4.71 -19.91 10.39
N ASN A 186 3.74 -20.24 9.52
CA ASN A 186 2.94 -21.47 9.56
C ASN A 186 2.18 -21.69 10.88
N VAL A 187 1.95 -20.63 11.67
CA VAL A 187 1.11 -20.64 12.85
C VAL A 187 -0.14 -19.81 12.59
N CYS A 188 -1.30 -20.38 12.90
CA CYS A 188 -2.57 -19.68 12.87
C CYS A 188 -2.77 -18.90 14.16
N THR A 189 -3.04 -17.61 14.03
CA THR A 189 -3.28 -16.69 15.16
C THR A 189 -4.67 -16.10 15.07
N LEU A 190 -5.38 -16.03 16.20
CA LEU A 190 -6.64 -15.31 16.37
C LEU A 190 -6.43 -14.18 17.39
N GLY A 191 -6.65 -12.94 16.98
CA GLY A 191 -6.73 -11.79 17.88
C GLY A 191 -8.18 -11.33 18.01
N ILE A 192 -8.72 -11.32 19.22
CA ILE A 192 -10.11 -10.92 19.49
C ILE A 192 -10.12 -9.46 19.95
N TYR A 193 -10.88 -8.62 19.24
CA TYR A 193 -10.95 -7.19 19.47
C TYR A 193 -12.35 -6.75 19.90
N GLN A 194 -12.40 -5.93 20.95
CA GLN A 194 -13.58 -5.18 21.40
C GLN A 194 -13.18 -3.72 21.55
N GLU A 195 -13.95 -2.78 20.98
CA GLU A 195 -13.71 -1.33 21.12
C GLU A 195 -12.24 -0.91 20.87
N SER A 196 -11.60 -1.51 19.86
CA SER A 196 -10.17 -1.34 19.48
C SER A 196 -9.12 -2.03 20.36
N LYS A 197 -9.50 -2.62 21.49
CA LYS A 197 -8.59 -3.33 22.40
C LYS A 197 -8.59 -4.82 22.12
N ILE A 198 -7.40 -5.42 22.17
CA ILE A 198 -7.24 -6.86 22.16
C ILE A 198 -7.66 -7.38 23.53
N ILE A 199 -8.65 -8.28 23.55
CA ILE A 199 -9.15 -8.90 24.79
C ILE A 199 -8.63 -10.32 24.98
N ALA A 200 -8.28 -11.00 23.89
CA ALA A 200 -7.75 -12.36 23.92
C ALA A 200 -6.95 -12.64 22.65
N GLN A 201 -5.97 -13.53 22.77
CA GLN A 201 -5.21 -14.06 21.64
C GLN A 201 -5.08 -15.57 21.76
N TYR A 202 -5.20 -16.25 20.63
CA TYR A 202 -5.02 -17.69 20.53
C TYR A 202 -4.06 -18.01 19.39
N GLN A 203 -3.26 -19.06 19.57
CA GLN A 203 -2.38 -19.60 18.55
C GLN A 203 -2.61 -21.10 18.40
N GLY A 204 -2.50 -21.61 17.19
CA GLY A 204 -2.60 -23.03 16.89
C GLY A 204 -1.90 -23.37 15.58
N GLU A 205 -1.55 -24.63 15.42
CA GLU A 205 -0.85 -25.14 14.23
C GLU A 205 -1.72 -25.05 12.98
N THR A 206 -3.04 -25.24 13.11
CA THR A 206 -3.99 -25.21 12.01
C THR A 206 -5.17 -24.27 12.32
N PRO A 207 -5.91 -23.80 11.29
CA PRO A 207 -7.11 -22.98 11.49
C PRO A 207 -8.12 -23.68 12.40
N ASN A 208 -8.32 -24.99 12.20
CA ASN A 208 -9.20 -25.81 13.04
C ASN A 208 -8.73 -25.86 14.50
N ASN A 209 -7.43 -26.07 14.73
CA ASN A 209 -6.89 -26.17 16.09
C ASN A 209 -6.99 -24.83 16.84
N VAL A 210 -6.70 -23.71 16.18
CA VAL A 210 -6.78 -22.40 16.85
C VAL A 210 -8.23 -22.02 17.18
N TRP A 211 -9.19 -22.32 16.31
CA TRP A 211 -10.61 -22.05 16.57
C TRP A 211 -11.17 -22.91 17.69
N LYS A 212 -10.81 -24.21 17.75
CA LYS A 212 -11.20 -25.10 18.86
C LYS A 212 -10.78 -24.54 20.22
N LYS A 213 -9.59 -23.94 20.33
CA LYS A 213 -9.09 -23.31 21.57
C LYS A 213 -9.94 -22.13 22.06
N THR A 214 -10.63 -21.43 21.17
CA THR A 214 -11.48 -20.28 21.56
C THR A 214 -12.73 -20.70 22.33
N GLY A 215 -13.18 -21.96 22.16
CA GLY A 215 -14.40 -22.46 22.76
C GLY A 215 -15.71 -21.87 22.21
N ILE A 216 -15.65 -20.99 21.20
CA ILE A 216 -16.82 -20.39 20.54
C ILE A 216 -17.00 -20.94 19.12
N ASN A 217 -18.19 -20.78 18.54
CA ASN A 217 -18.48 -21.19 17.16
C ASN A 217 -18.12 -22.65 16.83
N LYS A 218 -18.17 -23.55 17.83
CA LYS A 218 -17.72 -24.96 17.73
C LYS A 218 -18.38 -25.79 16.64
N LYS A 219 -19.53 -25.35 16.11
CA LYS A 219 -20.25 -26.02 15.04
C LYS A 219 -19.62 -25.82 13.65
N PHE A 220 -18.62 -24.94 13.53
CA PHE A 220 -17.94 -24.61 12.29
C PHE A 220 -16.50 -25.10 12.32
N GLU A 221 -16.02 -25.56 11.17
CA GLU A 221 -14.60 -25.81 10.98
C GLU A 221 -13.84 -24.48 10.90
N GLY A 222 -12.64 -24.45 11.48
CA GLY A 222 -11.79 -23.26 11.46
C GLY A 222 -11.34 -22.87 10.06
N ASN A 223 -11.16 -23.85 9.16
CA ASN A 223 -10.85 -23.60 7.75
C ASN A 223 -11.97 -22.80 7.05
N ASP A 224 -13.23 -23.09 7.38
CA ASP A 224 -14.38 -22.33 6.88
C ASP A 224 -14.37 -20.93 7.50
N LEU A 225 -14.23 -20.81 8.82
CA LEU A 225 -14.22 -19.50 9.49
C LEU A 225 -13.08 -18.58 9.01
N PHE A 226 -11.91 -19.13 8.66
CA PHE A 226 -10.81 -18.39 8.05
C PHE A 226 -11.17 -17.84 6.66
N GLY A 227 -12.15 -18.45 5.98
CA GLY A 227 -12.56 -18.13 4.62
C GLY A 227 -11.70 -18.80 3.54
N ILE A 228 -10.74 -19.65 3.93
CA ILE A 228 -9.80 -20.28 2.98
C ILE A 228 -10.48 -21.31 2.10
N MET A 229 -11.56 -21.95 2.56
CA MET A 229 -12.34 -22.92 1.78
C MET A 229 -13.37 -22.27 0.84
N TYR A 230 -13.57 -20.95 0.92
CA TYR A 230 -14.60 -20.28 0.13
C TYR A 230 -14.28 -20.35 -1.38
N PRO A 231 -15.24 -20.67 -2.28
CA PRO A 231 -14.93 -20.98 -3.69
C PRO A 231 -14.09 -19.92 -4.42
N VAL A 232 -14.37 -18.63 -4.20
CA VAL A 232 -13.58 -17.53 -4.81
C VAL A 232 -12.17 -17.48 -4.23
N VAL A 233 -12.00 -17.71 -2.92
CA VAL A 233 -10.69 -17.72 -2.26
C VAL A 233 -9.90 -18.95 -2.70
N GLN A 234 -10.55 -20.13 -2.72
CA GLN A 234 -9.96 -21.35 -3.27
C GLN A 234 -9.56 -21.18 -4.72
N SER A 235 -10.38 -20.53 -5.56
CA SER A 235 -9.99 -20.25 -6.95
C SER A 235 -8.71 -19.42 -7.01
N ILE A 236 -8.54 -18.43 -6.13
CA ILE A 236 -7.31 -17.61 -6.06
C ILE A 236 -6.13 -18.44 -5.52
N LEU A 237 -6.35 -19.29 -4.52
CA LEU A 237 -5.32 -20.15 -3.94
C LEU A 237 -4.88 -21.27 -4.90
N GLN A 238 -5.81 -21.80 -5.71
CA GLN A 238 -5.58 -22.81 -6.76
C GLN A 238 -5.03 -22.18 -8.04
N GLN A 239 -5.36 -20.91 -8.30
CA GLN A 239 -4.57 -19.99 -9.12
C GLN A 239 -3.27 -19.58 -8.39
N PHE A 240 -2.74 -20.46 -7.52
CA PHE A 240 -1.35 -20.51 -7.10
C PHE A 240 -0.53 -19.91 -8.22
N PRO A 241 0.18 -18.80 -8.01
CA PRO A 241 0.44 -17.85 -9.07
C PRO A 241 1.40 -18.44 -10.09
N ASN A 242 0.91 -19.27 -11.00
CA ASN A 242 1.56 -19.70 -12.23
C ASN A 242 1.60 -18.50 -13.19
N ASP A 243 0.72 -17.50 -13.00
CA ASP A 243 0.72 -16.24 -13.75
C ASP A 243 1.70 -15.19 -13.20
N LEU A 244 2.34 -15.42 -12.04
CA LEU A 244 3.51 -14.65 -11.62
C LEU A 244 4.77 -15.52 -11.59
N ARG A 245 4.76 -16.74 -11.06
CA ARG A 245 5.91 -17.65 -11.07
C ARG A 245 6.01 -18.39 -12.40
N ILE A 246 6.71 -17.77 -13.34
CA ILE A 246 7.08 -18.38 -14.62
C ILE A 246 8.08 -19.53 -14.40
N CYS A 247 8.93 -19.40 -13.38
CA CYS A 247 9.96 -20.39 -13.05
C CYS A 247 10.23 -20.42 -11.54
N THR A 248 10.75 -21.53 -11.03
CA THR A 248 11.35 -21.61 -9.68
C THR A 248 12.87 -21.74 -9.79
N PRO A 249 13.64 -21.43 -8.73
CA PRO A 249 15.09 -21.56 -8.72
C PRO A 249 15.60 -22.93 -9.18
N ASN A 250 14.88 -24.01 -8.83
CA ASN A 250 15.21 -25.37 -9.25
C ASN A 250 15.06 -25.63 -10.76
N LYS A 251 14.39 -24.72 -11.47
CA LYS A 251 14.12 -24.81 -12.92
C LYS A 251 14.89 -23.76 -13.74
N TRP A 252 15.75 -22.95 -13.12
CA TRP A 252 16.53 -21.92 -13.82
C TRP A 252 17.48 -22.50 -14.88
N ASN A 253 17.89 -23.75 -14.73
CA ASN A 253 18.73 -24.47 -15.69
C ASN A 253 18.02 -24.68 -17.05
N ASN A 254 16.70 -24.51 -17.10
CA ASN A 254 15.92 -24.57 -18.33
C ASN A 254 15.81 -23.15 -18.92
N SER A 255 16.46 -22.97 -20.06
CA SER A 255 16.54 -21.68 -20.76
C SER A 255 15.20 -21.13 -21.19
N ASP A 256 14.19 -21.98 -21.41
CA ASP A 256 12.91 -21.58 -21.98
C ASP A 256 12.05 -20.87 -20.94
N PHE A 257 12.02 -21.37 -19.70
CA PHE A 257 11.31 -20.71 -18.60
C PHE A 257 11.93 -19.36 -18.24
N LEU A 258 13.27 -19.27 -18.22
CA LEU A 258 13.95 -17.99 -18.01
C LEU A 258 13.69 -17.02 -19.18
N GLN A 259 13.68 -17.53 -20.43
CA GLN A 259 13.39 -16.70 -21.60
C GLN A 259 11.96 -16.15 -21.58
N GLN A 260 10.99 -16.98 -21.20
CA GLN A 260 9.60 -16.54 -21.02
C GLN A 260 9.50 -15.43 -19.96
N ALA A 261 10.19 -15.58 -18.83
CA ALA A 261 10.22 -14.56 -17.78
C ALA A 261 10.85 -13.26 -18.25
N PHE A 262 11.92 -13.35 -19.03
CA PHE A 262 12.59 -12.20 -19.62
C PHE A 262 11.70 -11.47 -20.63
N ASP A 263 11.05 -12.22 -21.51
CA ASP A 263 10.19 -11.63 -22.55
C ASP A 263 8.99 -10.92 -21.93
N GLN A 264 8.37 -11.54 -20.92
CA GLN A 264 7.21 -10.99 -20.22
C GLN A 264 7.53 -9.78 -19.34
N HIS A 265 8.67 -9.75 -18.66
CA HIS A 265 8.96 -8.69 -17.67
C HIS A 265 9.98 -7.65 -18.11
N ILE A 266 10.91 -8.01 -19.01
CA ILE A 266 11.97 -7.12 -19.49
C ILE A 266 11.63 -6.59 -20.90
N LYS A 267 11.41 -7.46 -21.90
CA LYS A 267 11.16 -7.02 -23.29
C LYS A 267 9.84 -6.26 -23.44
N SER A 268 8.76 -6.73 -22.81
CA SER A 268 7.44 -6.10 -22.87
C SER A 268 7.44 -4.63 -22.40
N ARG A 269 8.42 -4.26 -21.56
CA ARG A 269 8.56 -2.91 -20.98
C ARG A 269 9.43 -1.97 -21.83
N LYS A 270 9.78 -2.37 -23.06
CA LYS A 270 10.61 -1.59 -24.00
C LYS A 270 11.93 -1.11 -23.37
N ILE A 271 12.52 -1.94 -22.52
CA ILE A 271 13.88 -1.71 -22.00
C ILE A 271 14.85 -1.92 -23.15
N ILE A 272 15.91 -1.12 -23.22
CA ILE A 272 16.95 -1.26 -24.25
C ILE A 272 17.76 -2.52 -23.92
N THR A 273 17.32 -3.67 -24.45
CA THR A 273 17.95 -4.96 -24.17
C THR A 273 19.27 -5.15 -24.91
N SER A 274 19.60 -4.28 -25.87
CA SER A 274 20.87 -4.34 -26.62
C SER A 274 22.10 -3.98 -25.78
N ILE A 275 21.89 -3.37 -24.59
CA ILE A 275 22.95 -2.97 -23.66
C ILE A 275 23.23 -4.07 -22.62
N LEU A 276 22.34 -5.06 -22.50
CA LEU A 276 22.47 -6.13 -21.52
C LEU A 276 23.59 -7.10 -21.90
N LEU A 277 24.59 -7.22 -21.02
CA LEU A 277 25.61 -8.26 -21.08
C LEU A 277 25.01 -9.56 -20.53
N ASP A 278 25.16 -10.65 -21.28
CA ASP A 278 24.74 -12.04 -20.98
C ASP A 278 23.92 -12.23 -19.69
N TRP A 279 22.67 -11.78 -19.72
CA TRP A 279 21.86 -11.68 -18.50
C TRP A 279 21.49 -13.05 -17.92
N LYS A 280 21.55 -14.12 -18.72
CA LYS A 280 21.27 -15.48 -18.26
C LYS A 280 22.35 -15.94 -17.28
N LYS A 281 23.60 -15.55 -17.54
CA LYS A 281 24.74 -15.81 -16.65
C LYS A 281 24.53 -15.31 -15.23
N LEU A 282 23.72 -14.26 -15.03
CA LEU A 282 23.34 -13.79 -13.69
C LEU A 282 22.67 -14.90 -12.87
N PHE A 283 21.76 -15.65 -13.47
CA PHE A 283 21.03 -16.75 -12.81
C PHE A 283 21.96 -17.95 -12.59
N ASP A 284 22.83 -18.26 -13.55
CA ASP A 284 23.82 -19.34 -13.42
C ASP A 284 24.82 -19.05 -12.30
N ASP A 285 25.39 -17.85 -12.26
CA ASP A 285 26.31 -17.40 -11.21
C ASP A 285 25.63 -17.45 -9.82
N TRP A 286 24.34 -17.11 -9.75
CA TRP A 286 23.59 -17.16 -8.51
C TRP A 286 23.29 -18.60 -8.05
N LEU A 287 23.06 -19.53 -8.98
CA LEU A 287 22.93 -20.95 -8.66
C LEU A 287 24.23 -21.55 -8.14
N LEU A 288 25.37 -21.17 -8.74
CA LEU A 288 26.70 -21.62 -8.34
C LEU A 288 27.12 -21.06 -6.97
N GLN A 289 26.60 -19.89 -6.58
CA GLN A 289 26.86 -19.32 -5.27
C GLN A 289 26.26 -20.17 -4.14
N LYS A 290 27.07 -20.44 -3.11
CA LYS A 290 26.64 -21.17 -1.89
C LYS A 290 25.53 -20.45 -1.13
N SER A 291 25.61 -19.13 -1.03
CA SER A 291 24.58 -18.31 -0.40
C SER A 291 23.39 -18.13 -1.36
N THR A 292 22.18 -18.23 -0.82
CA THR A 292 20.92 -17.96 -1.51
C THR A 292 20.65 -16.46 -1.68
N ILE A 293 21.36 -15.60 -0.94
CA ILE A 293 21.11 -14.16 -0.86
C ILE A 293 22.00 -13.39 -1.85
N ILE A 294 21.43 -12.38 -2.52
CA ILE A 294 22.14 -11.40 -3.33
C ILE A 294 21.74 -9.98 -2.97
N GLN A 295 22.57 -9.03 -3.40
CA GLN A 295 22.32 -7.60 -3.34
C GLN A 295 21.96 -7.08 -4.75
N ILE A 296 20.72 -6.61 -4.95
CA ILE A 296 20.19 -6.31 -6.29
C ILE A 296 20.99 -5.24 -7.06
N PRO A 297 21.38 -4.08 -6.47
CA PRO A 297 22.18 -3.10 -7.20
C PRO A 297 23.49 -3.67 -7.74
N LYS A 298 24.25 -4.39 -6.90
CA LYS A 298 25.53 -5.01 -7.28
C LYS A 298 25.35 -6.12 -8.31
N MET A 299 24.27 -6.90 -8.18
CA MET A 299 24.01 -8.00 -9.10
C MET A 299 23.66 -7.49 -10.50
N LEU A 300 22.82 -6.45 -10.58
CA LEU A 300 22.46 -5.84 -11.86
C LEU A 300 23.64 -5.12 -12.51
N GLN A 301 24.54 -4.49 -11.75
CA GLN A 301 25.76 -3.88 -12.31
C GLN A 301 26.63 -4.85 -13.13
N LYS A 302 26.55 -6.17 -12.89
CA LYS A 302 27.29 -7.17 -13.68
C LYS A 302 26.79 -7.33 -15.11
N ILE A 303 25.52 -7.03 -15.37
CA ILE A 303 24.85 -7.26 -16.66
C ILE A 303 24.60 -5.96 -17.44
N TYR A 304 25.10 -4.83 -16.92
CA TYR A 304 25.11 -3.54 -17.61
C TYR A 304 26.55 -3.03 -17.72
N PRO A 305 26.85 -2.12 -18.67
CA PRO A 305 28.17 -1.49 -18.76
C PRO A 305 28.56 -0.79 -17.44
N ILE A 306 29.87 -0.74 -17.16
CA ILE A 306 30.45 -0.29 -15.89
C ILE A 306 29.95 1.11 -15.46
N ASP A 307 29.69 2.01 -16.41
CA ASP A 307 29.24 3.39 -16.16
C ASP A 307 27.73 3.59 -16.37
N TYR A 308 26.97 2.52 -16.58
CA TYR A 308 25.54 2.62 -16.85
C TYR A 308 24.73 2.90 -15.58
N GLN A 309 23.97 4.00 -15.59
CA GLN A 309 23.02 4.32 -14.53
C GLN A 309 21.65 3.68 -14.80
N LEU A 310 21.33 2.66 -13.99
CA LEU A 310 20.04 1.97 -14.02
C LEU A 310 18.88 2.93 -13.73
N GLN A 311 17.90 2.94 -14.62
CA GLN A 311 16.67 3.70 -14.44
C GLN A 311 15.68 2.96 -13.53
N ASP A 312 14.85 3.70 -12.79
CA ASP A 312 13.82 3.11 -11.92
C ASP A 312 12.86 2.16 -12.64
N LYS A 313 12.60 2.39 -13.93
CA LYS A 313 11.77 1.50 -14.76
C LYS A 313 12.44 0.13 -14.97
N GLU A 314 13.76 0.10 -15.12
CA GLU A 314 14.56 -1.11 -15.35
C GLU A 314 14.68 -1.90 -14.06
N ILE A 315 14.97 -1.22 -12.95
CA ILE A 315 15.00 -1.82 -11.63
C ILE A 315 13.64 -2.46 -11.30
N ARG A 316 12.53 -1.79 -11.59
CA ARG A 316 11.17 -2.34 -11.41
C ARG A 316 10.88 -3.53 -12.31
N ALA A 317 11.44 -3.58 -13.51
CA ALA A 317 11.29 -4.71 -14.42
C ALA A 317 12.06 -5.93 -13.92
N TRP A 318 13.31 -5.74 -13.52
CA TRP A 318 14.13 -6.79 -12.93
C TRP A 318 13.52 -7.36 -11.65
N LYS A 319 13.02 -6.50 -10.75
CA LYS A 319 12.29 -6.95 -9.54
C LYS A 319 11.06 -7.78 -9.87
N ALA A 320 10.31 -7.40 -10.91
CA ALA A 320 9.16 -8.16 -11.37
C ALA A 320 9.59 -9.54 -11.91
N MET A 321 10.66 -9.58 -12.70
CA MET A 321 11.23 -10.81 -13.23
C MET A 321 11.76 -11.72 -12.11
N PHE A 322 12.52 -11.20 -11.13
CA PHE A 322 13.03 -12.03 -10.02
C PHE A 322 11.89 -12.63 -9.20
N LYS A 323 10.85 -11.85 -8.91
CA LYS A 323 9.63 -12.37 -8.27
C LYS A 323 8.99 -13.47 -9.11
N ALA A 324 9.01 -13.32 -10.42
CA ALA A 324 8.49 -14.32 -11.36
C ALA A 324 9.36 -15.57 -11.50
N CYS A 325 10.65 -15.46 -11.20
CA CYS A 325 11.58 -16.58 -11.15
C CYS A 325 11.61 -17.25 -9.76
N GLY A 326 10.71 -16.87 -8.85
CA GLY A 326 10.56 -17.47 -7.53
C GLY A 326 11.47 -16.89 -6.45
N CYS A 327 12.06 -15.70 -6.67
CA CYS A 327 12.86 -15.02 -5.66
C CYS A 327 12.01 -14.15 -4.72
N ASN A 328 12.51 -13.98 -3.50
CA ASN A 328 11.85 -13.21 -2.44
C ASN A 328 12.74 -12.04 -1.99
N ASN A 329 12.14 -10.86 -1.80
CA ASN A 329 12.83 -9.76 -1.12
C ASN A 329 12.90 -10.06 0.38
N VAL A 330 14.12 -10.07 0.92
CA VAL A 330 14.46 -10.37 2.32
C VAL A 330 15.15 -9.18 3.01
N THR A 331 14.99 -7.97 2.45
CA THR A 331 15.59 -6.73 2.98
C THR A 331 15.07 -6.45 4.39
N PRO A 332 15.95 -6.25 5.39
CA PRO A 332 15.54 -6.12 6.80
C PRO A 332 15.10 -4.71 7.21
N PHE A 333 15.12 -3.73 6.30
CA PHE A 333 14.84 -2.32 6.57
C PHE A 333 13.95 -1.69 5.49
N GLU A 334 13.37 -0.54 5.82
CA GLU A 334 12.52 0.24 4.92
C GLU A 334 13.33 0.97 3.82
N LYS A 335 12.65 1.32 2.72
CA LYS A 335 13.29 1.89 1.51
C LYS A 335 13.81 3.32 1.68
N ASP A 336 13.40 4.01 2.72
CA ASP A 336 13.90 5.33 3.09
C ASP A 336 15.34 5.28 3.60
N ILE A 337 15.74 4.16 4.25
CA ILE A 337 17.08 3.95 4.84
C ILE A 337 18.16 3.73 3.77
N SER A 338 17.90 2.87 2.78
CA SER A 338 18.85 2.60 1.69
C SER A 338 18.14 2.13 0.43
N ASN A 339 18.76 2.39 -0.73
CA ASN A 339 18.32 1.85 -2.02
C ASN A 339 18.77 0.40 -2.23
N ILE A 340 19.59 -0.14 -1.31
CA ILE A 340 20.07 -1.52 -1.35
C ILE A 340 18.92 -2.46 -0.97
N GLU A 341 18.65 -3.43 -1.84
CA GLU A 341 17.72 -4.52 -1.55
C GLU A 341 18.43 -5.87 -1.57
N PHE A 342 18.11 -6.70 -0.57
CA PHE A 342 18.54 -8.08 -0.46
C PHE A 342 17.43 -9.02 -0.93
N TRP A 343 17.80 -9.97 -1.77
CA TRP A 343 16.86 -10.94 -2.35
C TRP A 343 17.40 -12.35 -2.21
N SER A 344 16.51 -13.30 -1.94
CA SER A 344 16.83 -14.70 -1.76
C SER A 344 16.20 -15.55 -2.87
N ARG A 345 16.94 -16.57 -3.31
CA ARG A 345 16.45 -17.67 -4.17
C ARG A 345 16.01 -18.91 -3.38
N ALA A 346 15.97 -18.86 -2.05
CA ALA A 346 15.51 -19.99 -1.25
C ALA A 346 14.00 -20.21 -1.46
N LEU A 347 13.56 -21.47 -1.55
CA LEU A 347 12.14 -21.80 -1.60
C LEU A 347 11.42 -21.32 -0.32
N ASP A 348 12.08 -21.48 0.82
CA ASP A 348 11.74 -20.84 2.09
C ASP A 348 12.82 -19.81 2.44
N SER A 349 12.48 -18.53 2.29
CA SER A 349 13.40 -17.42 2.57
C SER A 349 13.33 -16.91 4.01
N SER A 350 12.61 -17.60 4.91
CA SER A 350 12.40 -17.15 6.30
C SER A 350 13.71 -17.10 7.08
N GLY A 351 14.55 -18.13 6.94
CA GLY A 351 15.87 -18.18 7.59
C GLY A 351 16.82 -17.09 7.06
N ASP A 352 16.78 -16.81 5.75
CA ASP A 352 17.56 -15.72 5.15
C ASP A 352 17.11 -14.35 5.68
N GLN A 353 15.80 -14.15 5.78
CA GLN A 353 15.21 -12.93 6.31
C GLN A 353 15.58 -12.72 7.78
N GLU A 354 15.45 -13.76 8.61
CA GLU A 354 15.81 -13.69 10.03
C GLU A 354 17.30 -13.42 10.22
N THR A 355 18.16 -14.09 9.43
CA THR A 355 19.61 -13.85 9.44
C THR A 355 19.94 -12.39 9.13
N LEU A 356 19.33 -11.82 8.09
CA LEU A 356 19.56 -10.42 7.74
C LEU A 356 19.00 -9.44 8.77
N ILE A 357 17.86 -9.73 9.40
CA ILE A 357 17.32 -8.92 10.50
C ILE A 357 18.28 -8.94 11.69
N ASN A 358 18.79 -10.10 12.07
CA ASN A 358 19.74 -10.23 13.18
C ASN A 358 21.04 -9.46 12.91
N LEU A 359 21.61 -9.60 11.70
CA LEU A 359 22.81 -8.86 11.30
C LEU A 359 22.56 -7.35 11.24
N TYR A 360 21.38 -6.93 10.78
CA TYR A 360 21.01 -5.51 10.74
C TYR A 360 20.88 -4.92 12.14
N ASN A 361 20.14 -5.59 13.03
CA ASN A 361 19.94 -5.14 14.42
C ASN A 361 21.25 -5.14 15.22
N ALA A 362 22.20 -6.03 14.88
CA ALA A 362 23.55 -6.03 15.45
C ALA A 362 24.47 -4.95 14.88
N GLY A 363 24.00 -4.13 13.92
CA GLY A 363 24.80 -3.09 13.26
C GLY A 363 25.88 -3.64 12.32
N LEU A 364 25.80 -4.92 11.93
CA LEU A 364 26.80 -5.59 11.10
C LEU A 364 26.55 -5.43 9.60
N ILE A 365 25.37 -4.95 9.19
CA ILE A 365 25.08 -4.61 7.80
C ILE A 365 25.47 -3.16 7.56
N GLN A 366 26.62 -2.97 6.91
CA GLN A 366 27.03 -1.65 6.43
C GLN A 366 26.17 -1.25 5.23
N LEU A 367 25.26 -0.31 5.46
CA LEU A 367 24.53 0.34 4.39
C LEU A 367 25.30 1.58 3.96
N GLU A 368 25.56 1.70 2.67
CA GLU A 368 25.69 3.01 2.07
C GLU A 368 24.36 3.70 2.34
N LYS A 369 24.32 4.55 3.38
CA LYS A 369 23.21 5.47 3.57
C LYS A 369 23.02 6.16 2.23
N LYS A 370 21.77 6.45 1.85
CA LYS A 370 21.57 7.52 0.87
C LYS A 370 22.53 8.63 1.27
N LYS A 371 23.30 9.17 0.33
CA LYS A 371 23.88 10.50 0.53
C LYS A 371 22.68 11.41 0.78
N GLU A 372 22.24 11.47 2.03
CA GLU A 372 21.89 12.74 2.61
C GLU A 372 23.04 13.63 2.20
N ILE A 373 22.71 14.72 1.54
CA ILE A 373 23.60 15.86 1.50
C ILE A 373 23.64 16.35 2.94
N THR A 374 24.36 15.62 3.78
CA THR A 374 24.85 15.97 5.11
C THR A 374 26.36 16.02 4.97
N SER A 375 26.82 16.81 4.01
CA SER A 375 27.92 17.68 4.34
C SER A 375 27.32 18.75 5.25
N GLU A 376 27.80 18.84 6.48
CA GLU A 376 28.03 20.14 7.10
C GLU A 376 28.99 20.93 6.19
N ILE A 377 28.53 21.28 4.99
CA ILE A 377 28.91 22.54 4.37
C ILE A 377 28.02 23.50 5.11
N GLU A 378 28.64 24.38 5.88
CA GLU A 378 28.03 25.63 6.29
C GLU A 378 27.41 26.24 5.02
N ILE A 379 26.10 26.01 4.81
CA ILE A 379 25.43 26.47 3.60
C ILE A 379 25.49 27.99 3.68
N ASN A 380 26.40 28.59 2.91
CA ASN A 380 26.52 30.03 2.84
C ASN A 380 25.31 30.55 2.09
N TYR A 381 24.20 30.74 2.80
CA TYR A 381 22.93 31.21 2.27
C TYR A 381 23.10 32.56 1.54
N ASN A 382 24.11 33.37 1.92
CA ASN A 382 24.46 34.59 1.20
C ASN A 382 25.03 34.30 -0.19
N GLU A 383 25.92 33.33 -0.35
CA GLU A 383 26.44 32.96 -1.67
C GLU A 383 25.34 32.40 -2.58
N ILE A 384 24.50 31.50 -2.06
CA ILE A 384 23.37 30.95 -2.84
C ILE A 384 22.39 32.05 -3.23
N PHE A 385 22.11 33.01 -2.33
CA PHE A 385 21.26 34.16 -2.63
C PHE A 385 21.86 35.03 -3.73
N TRP A 386 23.13 35.42 -3.60
CA TRP A 386 23.79 36.31 -4.57
C TRP A 386 24.08 35.63 -5.91
N GLU A 387 24.33 34.33 -5.96
CA GLU A 387 24.40 33.56 -7.21
C GLU A 387 23.03 33.47 -7.89
N SER A 388 21.98 33.18 -7.13
CA SER A 388 20.61 33.14 -7.66
C SER A 388 20.17 34.50 -8.19
N PHE A 389 20.56 35.58 -7.50
CA PHE A 389 20.33 36.96 -7.94
C PHE A 389 21.10 37.28 -9.23
N ARG A 390 22.39 36.94 -9.30
CA ARG A 390 23.21 37.11 -10.52
C ARG A 390 22.67 36.31 -11.70
N PHE A 391 22.19 35.08 -11.47
CA PHE A 391 21.57 34.24 -12.48
C PHE A 391 20.24 34.81 -12.98
N ALA A 392 19.40 35.31 -12.06
CA ALA A 392 18.14 35.96 -12.42
C ALA A 392 18.39 37.24 -13.26
N LEU A 393 19.40 38.03 -12.91
CA LEU A 393 19.81 39.22 -13.68
C LEU A 393 20.37 38.87 -15.06
N LYS A 394 21.27 37.88 -15.17
CA LYS A 394 21.83 37.44 -16.47
C LYS A 394 20.78 36.92 -17.43
N ASN A 395 19.74 36.25 -16.92
CA ASN A 395 18.64 35.74 -17.73
C ASN A 395 17.56 36.80 -18.03
N ASN A 396 17.65 37.98 -17.43
CA ASN A 396 16.75 39.08 -17.74
C ASN A 396 17.21 39.84 -19.00
N LYS A 397 16.75 39.36 -20.15
CA LYS A 397 17.05 39.98 -21.46
C LYS A 397 16.31 41.30 -21.74
N ARG A 398 15.46 41.80 -20.83
CA ARG A 398 14.56 42.95 -21.08
C ARG A 398 14.87 44.24 -20.31
N GLY A 399 16.03 44.34 -19.67
CA GLY A 399 16.46 45.57 -19.00
C GLY A 399 15.64 45.93 -17.76
N ILE A 400 15.93 47.10 -17.19
CA ILE A 400 15.57 47.52 -15.82
C ILE A 400 14.04 47.59 -15.58
N ASP A 401 13.23 47.77 -16.62
CA ASP A 401 11.76 47.95 -16.49
C ASP A 401 10.93 46.70 -16.83
N GLY A 402 11.56 45.56 -17.12
CA GLY A 402 10.87 44.29 -17.40
C GLY A 402 10.51 43.52 -16.13
N LYS A 403 9.44 43.90 -15.42
CA LYS A 403 8.98 43.22 -14.19
C LYS A 403 8.58 41.75 -14.42
N ILE A 404 9.47 40.78 -14.16
CA ILE A 404 9.10 39.38 -13.82
C ILE A 404 10.09 38.73 -12.82
N ARG A 405 9.53 38.22 -11.71
CA ARG A 405 9.92 37.05 -10.87
C ARG A 405 11.37 36.86 -10.39
N VAL A 406 12.20 37.90 -10.27
CA VAL A 406 13.51 37.76 -9.59
C VAL A 406 13.37 37.09 -8.22
N LEU A 407 12.40 37.54 -7.42
CA LEU A 407 12.12 36.95 -6.10
C LEU A 407 11.62 35.51 -6.17
N SER A 408 10.84 35.13 -7.20
CA SER A 408 10.37 33.74 -7.35
C SER A 408 11.51 32.81 -7.75
N ILE A 409 12.40 33.26 -8.64
CA ILE A 409 13.57 32.49 -9.08
C ILE A 409 14.54 32.26 -7.92
N ILE A 410 14.70 33.27 -7.07
CA ILE A 410 15.51 33.18 -5.86
C ILE A 410 14.81 32.25 -4.86
N ALA A 411 13.52 32.44 -4.58
CA ALA A 411 12.77 31.62 -3.63
C ALA A 411 12.75 30.12 -4.00
N ASP A 412 12.67 29.77 -5.29
CA ASP A 412 12.72 28.38 -5.77
C ASP A 412 14.04 27.66 -5.45
N LYS A 413 15.10 28.40 -5.07
CA LYS A 413 16.40 27.84 -4.67
C LYS A 413 16.53 27.60 -3.17
N PHE A 414 15.54 28.00 -2.37
CA PHE A 414 15.51 27.78 -0.94
C PHE A 414 14.34 26.87 -0.56
N ARG A 415 14.48 26.05 0.48
CA ARG A 415 13.34 25.29 1.00
C ARG A 415 12.41 26.24 1.74
N TYR A 416 11.12 25.95 1.71
CA TYR A 416 10.11 26.75 2.41
C TYR A 416 10.40 26.92 3.90
N GLN A 417 10.95 25.88 4.54
CA GLN A 417 11.29 25.90 5.95
C GLN A 417 12.46 26.86 6.26
N ASP A 418 13.48 26.91 5.39
CA ASP A 418 14.62 27.82 5.51
C ASP A 418 14.16 29.29 5.34
N LEU A 419 13.24 29.54 4.40
CA LEU A 419 12.64 30.87 4.18
C LEU A 419 11.80 31.32 5.37
N ARG A 420 10.98 30.42 5.93
CA ARG A 420 10.13 30.73 7.10
C ARG A 420 10.96 31.11 8.32
N GLU A 421 12.04 30.38 8.57
CA GLU A 421 12.93 30.61 9.71
C GLU A 421 13.72 31.91 9.57
N LYS A 422 14.27 32.21 8.38
CA LYS A 422 15.05 33.44 8.13
C LYS A 422 14.20 34.70 7.99
N LEU A 423 12.99 34.59 7.44
CA LEU A 423 12.07 35.72 7.29
C LEU A 423 11.18 35.93 8.53
N GLN A 424 11.31 35.08 9.55
CA GLN A 424 10.52 35.15 10.80
C GLN A 424 9.00 35.22 10.54
N MET A 425 8.53 34.45 9.56
CA MET A 425 7.12 34.43 9.17
C MET A 425 6.38 33.41 10.05
N GLY A 426 5.44 33.92 10.86
CA GLY A 426 4.62 33.17 11.83
C GLY A 426 3.88 31.99 11.24
#